data_AF-A0A0C9ZPI0-F1
#
_entry.id   AF-A0A0C9ZPI0-F1
#
_cell.length_a   1.000
_cell.length_b   1.000
_cell.length_c   1.000
_cell.angle_alpha   90.00
_cell.angle_beta   90.00
_cell.angle_gamma   90.00
#
_symmetry.space_group_name_H-M   'P 1'
#
loop_
_entity.id
_entity.type
_entity.pdbx_description
1 polymer ?
#
loop_
_entity_poly.entity_id
_entity_poly.type
_entity_poly.pdbx_seq_one_letter_code
_entity_poly.pdbx_strand_id
1 'polypeptide(L)'
;MDIVNYLEDPVIQKRHGLKKTVSLSTAQWWLRKLGYWWKKEKCGQYSDGHERSDVVHYHQNIFLPEWRSIEHHLWNWKYDDPSHEDIPSTMSPGSRYVVVWFHDKSTFYANDRHKVRWEHVDEDALPQPKGDGASIMVAHFVSADYRFLQSPDGKESAHILFRAGKSCDGYYSSNDILKQATQAMDILEKHFLGEDHIFIFDNATTHLKHAENALSAHHMPKNPSKSWGPDAVVRDGGRKPIMGPDNKPVKTKVLMAPGCLHDGTPQPLYFLAGHLQAGWFKGMSQILQE
;
A
#
# COMPACT_ATOMS: atom_id res chain seq x y z
N MET A 1 -20.15 22.67 -17.31
CA MET A 1 -21.47 22.87 -17.93
C MET A 1 -21.45 22.16 -19.26
N ASP A 2 -22.30 21.15 -19.47
CA ASP A 2 -22.35 20.35 -20.70
C ASP A 2 -22.96 21.18 -21.84
N ILE A 3 -22.47 21.02 -23.08
CA ILE A 3 -23.01 21.68 -24.28
C ILE A 3 -24.49 21.34 -24.51
N VAL A 4 -24.92 20.13 -24.13
CA VAL A 4 -26.34 19.72 -24.21
C VAL A 4 -27.20 20.57 -23.27
N ASN A 5 -26.72 20.80 -22.04
CA ASN A 5 -27.41 21.63 -21.05
C ASN A 5 -27.38 23.12 -21.44
N TYR A 6 -26.30 23.58 -22.06
CA TYR A 6 -26.20 24.95 -22.59
C TYR A 6 -27.22 25.19 -23.73
N LEU A 7 -27.37 24.23 -24.63
CA LEU A 7 -28.32 24.29 -25.74
C LEU A 7 -29.77 23.98 -25.33
N GLU A 8 -30.01 23.61 -24.08
CA GLU A 8 -31.34 23.48 -23.51
C GLU A 8 -31.95 24.83 -23.12
N ASP A 9 -31.12 25.84 -22.86
CA ASP A 9 -31.58 27.19 -22.50
C ASP A 9 -32.44 27.80 -23.64
N PRO A 10 -33.71 28.17 -23.36
CA PRO A 10 -34.61 28.76 -24.36
C PRO A 10 -34.07 30.02 -25.05
N VAL A 11 -33.24 30.81 -24.36
CA VAL A 11 -32.60 32.01 -24.92
C VAL A 11 -31.58 31.61 -25.98
N ILE A 12 -30.78 30.59 -25.69
CA ILE A 12 -29.77 30.04 -26.60
C ILE A 12 -30.45 29.34 -27.78
N GLN A 13 -31.52 28.58 -27.53
CA GLN A 13 -32.32 27.95 -28.58
C GLN A 13 -32.90 28.97 -29.56
N LYS A 14 -33.52 30.04 -29.03
CA LYS A 14 -34.07 31.12 -29.86
C LYS A 14 -32.98 31.83 -30.67
N ARG A 15 -31.81 32.06 -30.08
CA ARG A 15 -30.66 32.68 -30.77
C ARG A 15 -30.17 31.85 -31.95
N HIS A 16 -30.18 30.52 -31.83
CA HIS A 16 -29.68 29.60 -32.84
C HIS A 16 -30.78 28.94 -33.70
N GLY A 17 -32.05 29.33 -33.52
CA GLY A 17 -33.19 28.77 -34.26
C GLY A 17 -33.49 27.30 -33.95
N LEU A 18 -33.04 26.80 -32.79
CA LEU A 18 -33.27 25.43 -32.35
C LEU A 18 -34.66 25.31 -31.73
N LYS A 19 -35.40 24.25 -32.08
CA LYS A 19 -36.73 23.96 -31.51
C LYS A 19 -36.67 23.02 -30.30
N LYS A 20 -35.52 22.37 -30.09
CA LYS A 20 -35.21 21.44 -29.01
C LYS A 20 -33.70 21.34 -28.84
N THR A 21 -33.24 20.92 -27.67
CA THR A 21 -31.83 20.61 -27.45
C THR A 21 -31.37 19.42 -28.30
N VAL A 22 -30.07 19.32 -28.50
CA VAL A 22 -29.43 18.26 -29.28
C VAL A 22 -29.12 17.05 -28.40
N SER A 23 -29.08 15.86 -28.98
CA SER A 23 -28.57 14.69 -28.25
C SER A 23 -27.07 14.82 -28.03
N LEU A 24 -26.55 14.16 -26.97
CA LEU A 24 -25.11 14.05 -26.72
C LEU A 24 -24.35 13.52 -27.95
N SER A 25 -24.91 12.51 -28.63
CA SER A 25 -24.34 11.96 -29.86
C SER A 25 -24.21 12.99 -30.99
N THR A 26 -25.21 13.86 -31.14
CA THR A 26 -25.19 14.94 -32.14
C THR A 26 -24.13 15.98 -31.78
N ALA A 27 -24.04 16.37 -30.51
CA ALA A 27 -23.04 17.32 -30.02
C ALA A 27 -21.60 16.79 -30.22
N GLN A 28 -21.34 15.52 -29.88
CA GLN A 28 -20.05 14.88 -30.12
C GLN A 28 -19.70 14.79 -31.61
N TRP A 29 -20.70 14.51 -32.47
CA TRP A 29 -20.50 14.50 -33.91
C TRP A 29 -20.13 15.89 -34.45
N TRP A 30 -20.77 16.95 -33.96
CA TRP A 30 -20.43 18.34 -34.29
C TRP A 30 -19.01 18.71 -33.86
N LEU A 31 -18.59 18.35 -32.64
CA LEU A 31 -17.24 18.63 -32.16
C LEU A 31 -16.17 18.06 -33.11
N ARG A 32 -16.34 16.83 -33.59
CA ARG A 32 -15.43 16.25 -34.60
C ARG A 32 -15.43 17.01 -35.93
N LYS A 33 -16.60 17.46 -36.39
CA LYS A 33 -16.72 18.27 -37.61
C LYS A 33 -16.07 19.65 -37.46
N LEU A 34 -16.07 20.19 -36.24
CA LEU A 34 -15.40 21.42 -35.87
C LEU A 34 -13.91 21.22 -35.55
N GLY A 35 -13.32 20.08 -35.91
CA GLY A 35 -11.88 19.83 -35.72
C GLY A 35 -11.48 19.41 -34.31
N TYR A 36 -12.43 19.18 -33.39
CA TYR A 36 -12.14 18.71 -32.04
C TYR A 36 -12.07 17.18 -31.97
N TRP A 37 -11.07 16.67 -31.27
CA TRP A 37 -10.89 15.24 -31.05
C TRP A 37 -10.83 14.94 -29.55
N TRP A 38 -11.51 13.86 -29.14
CA TRP A 38 -11.40 13.32 -27.79
C TRP A 38 -10.15 12.45 -27.72
N LYS A 39 -9.08 12.96 -27.12
CA LYS A 39 -7.80 12.25 -27.01
C LYS A 39 -7.44 12.07 -25.54
N LYS A 40 -6.93 10.89 -25.22
CA LYS A 40 -6.23 10.60 -23.96
C LYS A 40 -4.74 10.67 -24.24
N GLU A 41 -3.99 11.39 -23.41
CA GLU A 41 -2.53 11.28 -23.44
C GLU A 41 -2.11 9.82 -23.25
N LYS A 42 -1.21 9.32 -24.11
CA LYS A 42 -0.73 7.93 -24.04
C LYS A 42 0.13 7.76 -22.79
N CYS A 43 -0.48 7.35 -21.68
CA CYS A 43 0.23 6.76 -20.56
C CYS A 43 0.42 5.28 -20.86
N GLY A 44 1.67 4.80 -20.86
CA GLY A 44 1.97 3.37 -20.91
C GLY A 44 1.30 2.67 -19.73
N GLN A 45 0.74 1.49 -19.98
CA GLN A 45 0.17 0.63 -18.96
C GLN A 45 1.29 -0.22 -18.36
N TYR A 46 1.39 -0.26 -17.03
CA TYR A 46 2.25 -1.25 -16.38
C TYR A 46 1.62 -2.64 -16.58
N SER A 47 2.36 -3.54 -17.24
CA SER A 47 2.02 -4.96 -17.27
C SER A 47 2.64 -5.59 -16.04
N ASP A 48 1.84 -5.82 -15.01
CA ASP A 48 2.27 -6.17 -13.65
C ASP A 48 2.68 -7.63 -13.45
N GLY A 49 2.81 -8.41 -14.53
CA GLY A 49 3.32 -9.77 -14.48
C GLY A 49 2.43 -10.74 -13.69
N HIS A 50 1.16 -10.37 -13.44
CA HIS A 50 0.20 -11.23 -12.74
C HIS A 50 0.02 -12.60 -13.41
N GLU A 51 0.20 -12.66 -14.73
CA GLU A 51 0.11 -13.89 -15.54
C GLU A 51 1.37 -14.77 -15.48
N ARG A 52 2.41 -14.40 -14.73
CA ARG A 52 3.59 -15.25 -14.57
C ARG A 52 3.21 -16.58 -13.91
N SER A 53 3.83 -17.66 -14.38
CA SER A 53 3.52 -19.02 -13.93
C SER A 53 3.69 -19.23 -12.42
N ASP A 54 4.68 -18.58 -11.79
CA ASP A 54 4.90 -18.68 -10.35
C ASP A 54 3.83 -17.93 -9.54
N VAL A 55 3.40 -16.75 -10.01
CA VAL A 55 2.30 -15.98 -9.41
C VAL A 55 0.98 -16.76 -9.51
N VAL A 56 0.67 -17.28 -10.70
CA VAL A 56 -0.52 -18.11 -10.93
C VAL A 56 -0.49 -19.37 -10.06
N HIS A 57 0.67 -20.03 -9.95
CA HIS A 57 0.82 -21.22 -9.10
C HIS A 57 0.56 -20.90 -7.63
N TYR A 58 1.17 -19.83 -7.09
CA TYR A 58 0.93 -19.39 -5.71
C TYR A 58 -0.55 -19.05 -5.50
N HIS A 59 -1.15 -18.30 -6.42
CA HIS A 59 -2.55 -17.90 -6.32
C HIS A 59 -3.48 -19.12 -6.27
N GLN A 60 -3.30 -20.07 -7.19
CA GLN A 60 -4.19 -21.23 -7.31
C GLN A 60 -3.98 -22.31 -6.25
N ASN A 61 -2.73 -22.53 -5.82
CA ASN A 61 -2.38 -23.67 -4.97
C ASN A 61 -2.15 -23.30 -3.51
N ILE A 62 -1.97 -22.01 -3.19
CA ILE A 62 -1.72 -21.54 -1.83
C ILE A 62 -2.79 -20.53 -1.42
N PHE A 63 -2.88 -19.38 -2.10
CA PHE A 63 -3.76 -18.29 -1.65
C PHE A 63 -5.25 -18.67 -1.66
N LEU A 64 -5.77 -19.19 -2.79
CA LEU A 64 -7.19 -19.54 -2.89
C LEU A 64 -7.59 -20.69 -1.94
N PRO A 65 -6.81 -21.77 -1.77
CA PRO A 65 -7.10 -22.79 -0.75
C PRO A 65 -7.12 -22.24 0.68
N GLU A 66 -6.14 -21.41 1.07
CA GLU A 66 -6.10 -20.77 2.39
C GLU A 66 -7.30 -19.84 2.59
N TRP A 67 -7.65 -19.03 1.58
CA TRP A 67 -8.84 -18.18 1.62
C TRP A 67 -10.13 -18.99 1.77
N ARG A 68 -10.24 -20.11 1.06
CA ARG A 68 -11.39 -21.02 1.18
C ARG A 68 -11.46 -21.66 2.57
N SER A 69 -10.31 -21.92 3.19
CA SER A 69 -10.26 -22.48 4.55
C SER A 69 -10.85 -21.53 5.58
N ILE A 70 -10.77 -20.21 5.39
CA ILE A 70 -11.34 -19.22 6.32
C ILE A 70 -12.80 -18.85 5.98
N GLU A 71 -13.28 -19.15 4.77
CA GLU A 71 -14.59 -18.75 4.24
C GLU A 71 -15.76 -19.08 5.19
N HIS A 72 -15.71 -20.21 5.88
CA HIS A 72 -16.76 -20.63 6.81
C HIS A 72 -16.79 -19.85 8.14
N HIS A 73 -15.74 -19.09 8.45
CA HIS A 73 -15.67 -18.16 9.58
C HIS A 73 -15.95 -16.71 9.17
N LEU A 74 -16.03 -16.41 7.87
CA LEU A 74 -16.36 -15.08 7.36
C LEU A 74 -17.87 -14.82 7.46
N TRP A 75 -18.23 -13.55 7.53
CA TRP A 75 -19.62 -13.13 7.42
C TRP A 75 -20.14 -13.35 5.99
N ASN A 76 -21.25 -14.07 5.87
CA ASN A 76 -21.87 -14.37 4.58
C ASN A 76 -23.09 -13.49 4.36
N TRP A 77 -23.08 -12.72 3.27
CA TRP A 77 -24.19 -11.84 2.88
C TRP A 77 -24.99 -12.50 1.75
N LYS A 78 -26.31 -12.63 1.91
CA LYS A 78 -27.18 -13.06 0.80
C LYS A 78 -27.32 -11.93 -0.19
N TYR A 79 -27.09 -12.24 -1.47
CA TYR A 79 -27.21 -11.28 -2.57
C TYR A 79 -28.63 -10.72 -2.72
N ASP A 80 -29.65 -11.55 -2.43
CA ASP A 80 -31.06 -11.21 -2.67
C ASP A 80 -31.73 -10.41 -1.53
N ASP A 81 -31.13 -10.40 -0.34
CA ASP A 81 -31.60 -9.59 0.79
C ASP A 81 -30.44 -9.19 1.72
N PRO A 82 -29.82 -8.03 1.51
CA PRO A 82 -28.74 -7.54 2.36
C PRO A 82 -29.18 -7.13 3.77
N SER A 83 -30.49 -7.17 4.08
CA SER A 83 -31.03 -6.86 5.42
C SER A 83 -31.20 -8.09 6.31
N HIS A 84 -31.10 -9.30 5.75
CA HIS A 84 -31.14 -10.53 6.53
C HIS A 84 -29.72 -10.96 6.95
N GLU A 85 -29.43 -10.75 8.23
CA GLU A 85 -28.28 -11.32 8.93
C GLU A 85 -28.45 -12.83 9.06
N ASP A 86 -27.79 -13.60 8.20
CA ASP A 86 -27.61 -15.03 8.45
C ASP A 86 -26.30 -15.22 9.22
N ILE A 87 -26.41 -15.44 10.53
CA ILE A 87 -25.39 -16.18 11.28
C ILE A 87 -25.20 -17.51 10.53
N PRO A 88 -24.00 -17.87 10.03
CA PRO A 88 -23.80 -19.14 9.37
C PRO A 88 -24.23 -20.25 10.33
N SER A 89 -25.29 -20.99 9.98
CA SER A 89 -25.78 -22.12 10.79
C SER A 89 -24.74 -23.25 10.95
N THR A 90 -23.57 -23.09 10.32
CA THR A 90 -22.42 -23.98 10.28
C THR A 90 -21.29 -23.63 11.26
N MET A 91 -21.36 -22.52 12.02
CA MET A 91 -20.30 -22.24 12.99
C MET A 91 -20.34 -23.24 14.14
N SER A 92 -19.23 -23.94 14.36
CA SER A 92 -19.10 -24.87 15.48
C SER A 92 -19.18 -24.10 16.80
N PRO A 93 -19.80 -24.66 17.86
CA PRO A 93 -19.87 -24.00 19.16
C PRO A 93 -18.48 -23.58 19.65
N GLY A 94 -18.29 -22.28 19.89
CA GLY A 94 -17.01 -21.70 20.34
C GLY A 94 -16.12 -21.12 19.22
N SER A 95 -16.53 -21.19 17.95
CA SER A 95 -15.80 -20.54 16.84
C SER A 95 -16.01 -19.03 16.85
N ARG A 96 -14.95 -18.25 16.59
CA ARG A 96 -15.01 -16.79 16.45
C ARG A 96 -15.20 -16.41 14.99
N TYR A 97 -15.89 -15.30 14.75
CA TYR A 97 -16.00 -14.73 13.41
C TYR A 97 -14.68 -14.13 12.98
N VAL A 98 -14.33 -14.29 11.71
CA VAL A 98 -13.14 -13.68 11.12
C VAL A 98 -13.56 -12.45 10.33
N VAL A 99 -12.95 -11.30 10.64
CA VAL A 99 -13.09 -10.05 9.89
C VAL A 99 -11.81 -9.80 9.12
N VAL A 100 -11.94 -9.58 7.81
CA VAL A 100 -10.80 -9.31 6.93
C VAL A 100 -10.66 -7.82 6.66
N TRP A 101 -9.47 -7.30 6.92
CA TRP A 101 -9.10 -5.91 6.76
C TRP A 101 -8.10 -5.76 5.61
N PHE A 102 -8.55 -5.19 4.49
CA PHE A 102 -7.71 -4.86 3.34
C PHE A 102 -7.03 -3.52 3.56
N HIS A 103 -5.71 -3.50 3.44
CA HIS A 103 -4.89 -2.30 3.51
C HIS A 103 -4.40 -1.89 2.12
N ASP A 104 -4.48 -0.59 1.83
CA ASP A 104 -3.79 -0.02 0.68
C ASP A 104 -3.41 1.45 0.93
N LYS A 105 -2.57 1.99 0.05
CA LYS A 105 -2.09 3.37 0.04
C LYS A 105 -2.40 4.03 -1.30
N SER A 106 -3.12 5.14 -1.27
CA SER A 106 -3.38 5.97 -2.45
C SER A 106 -2.69 7.32 -2.32
N THR A 107 -2.06 7.80 -3.39
CA THR A 107 -1.47 9.14 -3.43
C THR A 107 -2.26 10.04 -4.37
N PHE A 108 -2.68 11.19 -3.84
CA PHE A 108 -3.39 12.22 -4.58
C PHE A 108 -2.48 13.42 -4.78
N TYR A 109 -2.53 13.99 -5.98
CA TYR A 109 -1.65 15.09 -6.38
C TYR A 109 -2.45 16.37 -6.66
N ALA A 110 -1.87 17.52 -6.33
CA ALA A 110 -2.51 18.83 -6.52
C ALA A 110 -2.79 19.16 -7.99
N ASN A 111 -1.94 18.65 -8.90
CA ASN A 111 -2.13 18.81 -10.35
C ASN A 111 -2.75 17.56 -10.98
N ASP A 112 -3.37 16.66 -10.19
CA ASP A 112 -4.12 15.54 -10.77
C ASP A 112 -5.34 16.10 -11.53
N ARG A 113 -5.42 15.76 -12.82
CA ARG A 113 -6.36 16.38 -13.76
C ARG A 113 -6.90 15.33 -14.72
N HIS A 114 -8.08 15.59 -15.26
CA HIS A 114 -8.58 14.83 -16.40
C HIS A 114 -7.65 15.04 -17.61
N LYS A 115 -6.79 14.05 -17.89
CA LYS A 115 -5.87 14.01 -19.05
C LYS A 115 -6.59 13.65 -20.36
N VAL A 116 -7.92 13.78 -20.37
CA VAL A 116 -8.78 13.51 -21.52
C VAL A 116 -9.69 14.70 -21.69
N ARG A 117 -9.51 15.40 -22.81
CA ARG A 117 -10.31 16.58 -23.16
C ARG A 117 -10.54 16.62 -24.66
N TRP A 118 -11.49 17.45 -25.07
CA TRP A 118 -11.65 17.83 -26.47
C TRP A 118 -10.55 18.83 -26.83
N GLU A 119 -9.69 18.46 -27.77
CA GLU A 119 -8.60 19.31 -28.27
C GLU A 119 -8.89 19.69 -29.71
N HIS A 120 -8.79 20.97 -30.04
CA HIS A 120 -8.92 21.44 -31.43
C HIS A 120 -7.67 21.05 -32.24
N VAL A 121 -7.83 20.81 -33.53
CA VAL A 121 -6.71 20.45 -34.42
C VAL A 121 -5.59 21.50 -34.47
N ASP A 122 -5.95 22.77 -34.28
CA ASP A 122 -5.04 23.91 -34.29
C ASP A 122 -4.64 24.40 -32.88
N GLU A 123 -4.99 23.65 -31.82
CA GLU A 123 -4.63 24.04 -30.46
C GLU A 123 -3.17 23.65 -30.17
N ASP A 124 -2.33 24.64 -29.89
CA ASP A 124 -0.99 24.41 -29.38
C ASP A 124 -1.04 23.90 -27.93
N ALA A 125 -0.11 23.01 -27.59
CA ALA A 125 0.00 22.48 -26.24
C ALA A 125 0.32 23.60 -25.24
N LEU A 126 -0.64 23.92 -24.37
CA LEU A 126 -0.44 24.88 -23.29
C LEU A 126 0.63 24.36 -22.32
N PRO A 127 1.68 25.15 -22.00
CA PRO A 127 2.66 24.79 -20.99
C PRO A 127 1.99 24.49 -19.66
N GLN A 128 2.21 23.29 -19.13
CA GLN A 128 1.68 22.88 -17.84
C GLN A 128 2.70 23.12 -16.71
N PRO A 129 2.24 23.34 -15.47
CA PRO A 129 3.12 23.28 -14.32
C PRO A 129 3.94 21.99 -14.35
N LYS A 130 5.25 22.11 -14.11
CA LYS A 130 6.15 20.97 -14.17
C LYS A 130 5.84 20.00 -13.02
N GLY A 131 5.46 18.77 -13.37
CA GLY A 131 5.20 17.69 -12.43
C GLY A 131 3.81 17.74 -11.79
N ASP A 132 3.51 16.72 -10.97
CA ASP A 132 2.17 16.51 -10.42
C ASP A 132 1.83 17.44 -9.22
N GLY A 133 2.78 18.26 -8.79
CA GLY A 133 2.60 19.21 -7.69
C GLY A 133 2.70 18.55 -6.31
N ALA A 134 2.13 19.19 -5.29
CA ALA A 134 2.13 18.67 -3.93
C ALA A 134 1.26 17.39 -3.84
N SER A 135 1.69 16.43 -3.04
CA SER A 135 1.01 15.14 -2.88
C SER A 135 0.56 14.89 -1.45
N ILE A 136 -0.60 14.26 -1.30
CA ILE A 136 -1.08 13.68 -0.05
C ILE A 136 -1.29 12.18 -0.25
N MET A 137 -0.63 11.38 0.57
CA MET A 137 -0.84 9.95 0.63
C MET A 137 -1.86 9.64 1.72
N VAL A 138 -2.82 8.80 1.39
CA VAL A 138 -3.84 8.26 2.27
C VAL A 138 -3.57 6.77 2.42
N ALA A 139 -3.49 6.27 3.66
CA ALA A 139 -3.43 4.85 3.94
C ALA A 139 -4.51 4.46 4.95
N HIS A 140 -5.22 3.37 4.71
CA HIS A 140 -6.28 2.89 5.61
C HIS A 140 -6.52 1.38 5.46
N PHE A 141 -7.14 0.79 6.47
CA PHE A 141 -7.77 -0.53 6.43
C PHE A 141 -9.28 -0.44 6.14
N VAL A 142 -9.79 -1.31 5.29
CA VAL A 142 -11.22 -1.44 4.99
C VAL A 142 -11.68 -2.89 5.10
N SER A 143 -12.84 -3.13 5.70
CA SER A 143 -13.54 -4.42 5.69
C SER A 143 -14.94 -4.27 5.09
N ALA A 144 -15.51 -5.39 4.64
CA ALA A 144 -16.90 -5.40 4.18
C ALA A 144 -17.88 -5.17 5.35
N ASP A 145 -17.54 -5.68 6.53
CA ASP A 145 -18.39 -5.69 7.73
C ASP A 145 -18.47 -4.31 8.38
N TYR A 146 -17.34 -3.62 8.47
CA TYR A 146 -17.19 -2.38 9.26
C TYR A 146 -16.76 -1.17 8.44
N ARG A 147 -16.57 -1.32 7.12
CA ARG A 147 -16.00 -0.26 6.25
C ARG A 147 -14.60 0.11 6.74
N PHE A 148 -14.31 1.41 6.90
CA PHE A 148 -13.00 1.86 7.35
C PHE A 148 -12.79 1.58 8.84
N LEU A 149 -11.65 1.01 9.21
CA LEU A 149 -11.31 0.68 10.60
C LEU A 149 -11.32 1.91 11.54
N GLN A 150 -12.33 1.98 12.38
CA GLN A 150 -12.55 3.02 13.38
C GLN A 150 -13.15 2.42 14.65
N SER A 151 -13.00 3.11 15.79
CA SER A 151 -13.75 2.76 17.00
C SER A 151 -15.26 2.94 16.77
N PRO A 152 -16.13 2.25 17.53
CA PRO A 152 -17.59 2.38 17.40
C PRO A 152 -18.10 3.81 17.58
N ASP A 153 -17.39 4.65 18.35
CA ASP A 153 -17.71 6.06 18.54
C ASP A 153 -17.02 7.02 17.54
N GLY A 154 -16.25 6.48 16.59
CA GLY A 154 -15.55 7.23 15.54
C GLY A 154 -14.37 8.08 16.01
N LYS A 155 -13.95 7.97 17.27
CA LYS A 155 -12.86 8.81 17.83
C LYS A 155 -11.46 8.27 17.57
N GLU A 156 -11.33 6.96 17.40
CA GLU A 156 -10.06 6.30 17.07
C GLU A 156 -10.13 5.77 15.64
N SER A 157 -9.06 5.96 14.87
CA SER A 157 -9.01 5.51 13.48
C SER A 157 -7.59 5.13 13.09
N ALA A 158 -7.45 4.07 12.29
CA ALA A 158 -6.18 3.68 11.68
C ALA A 158 -5.85 4.50 10.41
N HIS A 159 -6.60 5.56 10.10
CA HIS A 159 -6.39 6.43 8.96
C HIS A 159 -5.08 7.21 9.07
N ILE A 160 -4.27 7.17 8.01
CA ILE A 160 -3.07 7.98 7.87
C ILE A 160 -3.23 8.96 6.72
N LEU A 161 -3.02 10.25 7.03
CA LEU A 161 -2.76 11.30 6.06
C LEU A 161 -1.29 11.66 6.13
N PHE A 162 -0.57 11.52 5.02
CA PHE A 162 0.87 11.72 4.95
C PHE A 162 1.24 12.66 3.81
N ARG A 163 1.89 13.79 4.12
CA ARG A 163 2.32 14.77 3.11
C ARG A 163 3.70 14.37 2.60
N ALA A 164 3.71 13.61 1.51
CA ALA A 164 4.95 13.12 0.94
C ALA A 164 5.80 14.27 0.37
N GLY A 165 7.11 14.17 0.59
CA GLY A 165 8.08 15.13 0.05
C GLY A 165 9.15 15.53 1.07
N LYS A 166 10.35 15.84 0.56
CA LYS A 166 11.53 16.19 1.38
C LYS A 166 11.28 17.38 2.31
N SER A 167 10.51 18.37 1.85
CA SER A 167 10.15 19.57 2.63
C SER A 167 8.84 19.42 3.42
N CYS A 168 8.33 18.20 3.54
CA CYS A 168 7.08 17.86 4.22
C CYS A 168 7.33 16.74 5.25
N ASP A 169 6.56 15.65 5.22
CA ASP A 169 6.67 14.55 6.19
C ASP A 169 7.75 13.52 5.79
N GLY A 170 8.36 13.69 4.61
CA GLY A 170 9.42 12.81 4.10
C GLY A 170 8.86 11.69 3.23
N TYR A 171 9.34 10.47 3.47
CA TYR A 171 8.93 9.25 2.75
C TYR A 171 8.25 8.28 3.71
N TYR A 172 7.15 7.68 3.27
CA TYR A 172 6.42 6.70 4.06
C TYR A 172 7.21 5.39 4.14
N SER A 173 7.59 4.99 5.35
CA SER A 173 8.56 3.92 5.59
C SER A 173 7.92 2.68 6.21
N SER A 174 8.67 1.58 6.28
CA SER A 174 8.26 0.35 6.98
C SER A 174 7.87 0.61 8.45
N ASN A 175 8.52 1.58 9.11
CA ASN A 175 8.21 1.92 10.49
C ASN A 175 6.84 2.61 10.62
N ASP A 176 6.45 3.38 9.61
CA ASP A 176 5.15 4.03 9.58
C ASP A 176 4.04 2.98 9.34
N ILE A 177 4.31 1.98 8.51
CA ILE A 177 3.43 0.81 8.32
C ILE A 177 3.27 0.04 9.62
N LEU A 178 4.38 -0.28 10.30
CA LEU A 178 4.34 -0.96 11.60
C LEU A 178 3.54 -0.16 12.62
N LYS A 179 3.76 1.16 12.69
CA LYS A 179 3.00 2.04 13.60
C LYS A 179 1.50 2.02 13.28
N GLN A 180 1.14 2.09 12.00
CA GLN A 180 -0.26 2.04 11.58
C GLN A 180 -0.90 0.68 11.90
N ALA A 181 -0.18 -0.42 11.66
CA ALA A 181 -0.63 -1.77 11.98
C ALA A 181 -0.79 -1.97 13.50
N THR A 182 0.14 -1.47 14.32
CA THR A 182 0.00 -1.47 15.78
C THR A 182 -1.24 -0.71 16.23
N GLN A 183 -1.44 0.50 15.70
CA GLN A 183 -2.64 1.28 16.02
C GLN A 183 -3.94 0.58 15.59
N ALA A 184 -3.94 -0.11 14.45
CA ALA A 184 -5.07 -0.92 14.01
C ALA A 184 -5.33 -2.07 14.99
N MET A 185 -4.29 -2.80 15.41
CA MET A 185 -4.40 -3.87 16.41
C MET A 185 -4.92 -3.33 17.76
N ASP A 186 -4.42 -2.18 18.23
CA ASP A 186 -4.87 -1.56 19.48
C ASP A 186 -6.38 -1.23 19.44
N ILE A 187 -6.89 -0.74 18.30
CA ILE A 187 -8.33 -0.46 18.11
C ILE A 187 -9.13 -1.77 18.15
N LEU A 188 -8.65 -2.82 17.48
CA LEU A 188 -9.32 -4.11 17.41
C LEU A 188 -9.37 -4.81 18.77
N GLU A 189 -8.24 -4.88 19.48
CA GLU A 189 -8.16 -5.45 20.83
C GLU A 189 -9.04 -4.69 21.83
N LYS A 190 -9.20 -3.38 21.65
CA LYS A 190 -10.02 -2.57 22.57
C LYS A 190 -11.52 -2.70 22.32
N HIS A 191 -11.95 -2.77 21.06
CA HIS A 191 -13.35 -2.58 20.68
C HIS A 191 -14.01 -3.83 20.06
N PHE A 192 -13.24 -4.82 19.61
CA PHE A 192 -13.72 -5.97 18.81
C PHE A 192 -13.24 -7.33 19.37
N LEU A 193 -13.24 -7.48 20.70
CA LEU A 193 -12.69 -8.63 21.45
C LEU A 193 -13.28 -10.02 21.14
N GLY A 194 -14.43 -10.10 20.46
CA GLY A 194 -15.14 -11.34 20.14
C GLY A 194 -14.82 -11.91 18.76
N GLU A 195 -13.97 -11.25 17.99
CA GLU A 195 -13.70 -11.55 16.58
C GLU A 195 -12.22 -11.83 16.35
N ASP A 196 -11.92 -12.73 15.42
CA ASP A 196 -10.58 -12.88 14.88
C ASP A 196 -10.40 -11.92 13.70
N HIS A 197 -9.18 -11.44 13.51
CA HIS A 197 -8.90 -10.42 12.52
C HIS A 197 -7.74 -10.83 11.61
N ILE A 198 -7.95 -10.69 10.30
CA ILE A 198 -6.93 -10.93 9.29
C ILE A 198 -6.62 -9.62 8.59
N PHE A 199 -5.35 -9.24 8.54
CA PHE A 199 -4.88 -8.11 7.75
C PHE A 199 -4.33 -8.57 6.40
N ILE A 200 -4.81 -7.96 5.32
CA ILE A 200 -4.34 -8.22 3.96
C ILE A 200 -3.57 -6.99 3.48
N PHE A 201 -2.32 -7.20 3.08
CA PHE A 201 -1.43 -6.19 2.51
C PHE A 201 -1.00 -6.61 1.11
N ASP A 202 -0.59 -5.64 0.30
CA ASP A 202 0.13 -5.93 -0.93
C ASP A 202 1.59 -6.33 -0.65
N ASN A 203 2.28 -6.77 -1.70
CA ASN A 203 3.69 -7.16 -1.64
C ASN A 203 4.65 -6.00 -1.92
N ALA A 204 4.26 -4.74 -1.69
CA ALA A 204 5.18 -3.64 -1.91
C ALA A 204 6.41 -3.81 -1.00
N THR A 205 7.59 -3.45 -1.51
CA THR A 205 8.87 -3.69 -0.83
C THR A 205 8.96 -3.09 0.58
N THR A 206 8.15 -2.06 0.86
CA THR A 206 8.03 -1.46 2.20
C THR A 206 7.34 -2.37 3.22
N HIS A 207 6.44 -3.26 2.81
CA HIS A 207 5.80 -4.29 3.65
C HIS A 207 6.71 -5.50 3.87
N LEU A 208 7.58 -5.80 2.90
CA LEU A 208 8.49 -6.94 2.94
C LEU A 208 9.84 -6.63 3.62
N LYS A 209 10.00 -5.43 4.17
CA LYS A 209 11.28 -5.02 4.77
C LYS A 209 11.53 -5.79 6.07
N HIS A 210 12.62 -6.54 6.11
CA HIS A 210 13.07 -7.18 7.34
C HIS A 210 13.56 -6.15 8.37
N ALA A 211 13.60 -6.55 9.65
CA ALA A 211 14.23 -5.75 10.69
C ALA A 211 15.70 -5.43 10.33
N GLU A 212 16.23 -4.29 10.80
CA GLU A 212 17.59 -3.84 10.46
C GLU A 212 18.67 -4.84 10.90
N ASN A 213 18.38 -5.64 11.93
CA ASN A 213 19.24 -6.71 12.45
C ASN A 213 18.80 -8.12 12.01
N ALA A 214 17.86 -8.25 11.08
CA ALA A 214 17.40 -9.56 10.65
C ALA A 214 18.53 -10.34 9.96
N LEU A 215 18.42 -11.67 10.03
CA LEU A 215 19.34 -12.58 9.38
C LEU A 215 19.30 -12.41 7.86
N SER A 216 20.48 -12.27 7.24
CA SER A 216 20.62 -12.25 5.79
C SER A 216 21.98 -12.81 5.37
N ALA A 217 21.95 -13.92 4.62
CA ALA A 217 23.17 -14.58 4.16
C ALA A 217 23.82 -13.89 2.95
N HIS A 218 23.09 -13.02 2.23
CA HIS A 218 23.51 -12.47 0.93
C HIS A 218 24.85 -11.71 0.94
N HIS A 219 25.24 -11.14 2.08
CA HIS A 219 26.42 -10.29 2.20
C HIS A 219 27.36 -10.68 3.34
N MET A 220 27.16 -11.86 3.93
CA MET A 220 28.02 -12.34 5.01
C MET A 220 29.41 -12.67 4.47
N PRO A 221 30.50 -12.17 5.08
CA PRO A 221 31.84 -12.53 4.66
C PRO A 221 32.13 -13.98 5.04
N LYS A 222 32.97 -14.64 4.23
CA LYS A 222 33.40 -16.01 4.50
C LYS A 222 34.16 -16.13 5.82
N ASN A 223 35.07 -15.19 6.09
CA ASN A 223 36.01 -15.21 7.21
C ASN A 223 35.59 -14.25 8.33
N PRO A 224 36.14 -14.41 9.55
CA PRO A 224 35.90 -13.49 10.65
C PRO A 224 36.16 -12.02 10.30
N SER A 225 35.33 -11.12 10.81
CA SER A 225 35.47 -9.68 10.54
C SER A 225 35.06 -8.80 11.73
N LYS A 226 35.92 -7.85 12.08
CA LYS A 226 35.68 -6.86 13.13
C LYS A 226 34.70 -5.76 12.71
N SER A 227 34.71 -5.38 11.44
CA SER A 227 34.00 -4.21 10.92
C SER A 227 32.70 -4.54 10.20
N TRP A 228 32.40 -5.84 10.03
CA TRP A 228 31.26 -6.25 9.26
C TRP A 228 29.98 -6.34 10.11
N GLY A 229 28.90 -5.82 9.52
CA GLY A 229 27.53 -5.93 9.97
C GLY A 229 26.60 -5.35 8.90
N PRO A 230 25.30 -5.68 8.92
CA PRO A 230 24.31 -4.95 8.14
C PRO A 230 24.32 -3.46 8.48
N ASP A 231 24.07 -2.64 7.47
CA ASP A 231 23.91 -1.21 7.65
C ASP A 231 22.48 -0.89 8.07
N ALA A 232 22.34 -0.25 9.24
CA ALA A 232 21.08 0.32 9.69
C ALA A 232 21.12 1.84 9.56
N VAL A 233 20.00 2.43 9.15
CA VAL A 233 19.86 3.89 9.14
C VAL A 233 19.77 4.42 10.57
N VAL A 234 20.65 5.36 10.92
CA VAL A 234 20.62 6.06 12.21
C VAL A 234 19.42 7.00 12.23
N ARG A 235 18.66 6.96 13.31
CA ARG A 235 17.44 7.75 13.47
C ARG A 235 17.49 8.56 14.77
N ASP A 236 16.83 9.72 14.78
CA ASP A 236 16.67 10.55 15.97
C ASP A 236 15.63 9.97 16.95
N GLY A 237 15.42 10.64 18.09
CA GLY A 237 14.40 10.25 19.07
C GLY A 237 12.96 10.26 18.54
N GLY A 238 12.71 10.92 17.41
CA GLY A 238 11.45 10.91 16.66
C GLY A 238 11.39 9.85 15.56
N ARG A 239 12.37 8.94 15.49
CA ARG A 239 12.53 7.89 14.46
C ARG A 239 12.73 8.41 13.03
N LYS A 240 13.06 9.69 12.84
CA LYS A 240 13.39 10.24 11.51
C LYS A 240 14.86 9.92 11.19
N PRO A 241 15.19 9.56 9.94
CA PRO A 241 16.57 9.36 9.52
C PRO A 241 17.42 10.61 9.78
N ILE A 242 18.56 10.43 10.44
CA ILE A 242 19.55 11.50 10.59
C ILE A 242 20.26 11.65 9.24
N MET A 243 20.25 12.87 8.70
CA MET A 243 20.86 13.17 7.42
C MET A 243 22.30 13.65 7.61
N GLY A 244 23.22 13.07 6.85
CA GLY A 244 24.61 13.50 6.78
C GLY A 244 24.80 14.78 5.95
N PRO A 245 26.03 15.33 5.90
CA PRO A 245 26.35 16.54 5.14
C PRO A 245 26.14 16.38 3.63
N ASP A 246 26.16 15.15 3.11
CA ASP A 246 25.84 14.81 1.72
C ASP A 246 24.33 14.65 1.45
N ASN A 247 23.50 14.96 2.45
CA ASN A 247 22.06 14.78 2.41
C ASN A 247 21.67 13.31 2.11
N LYS A 248 22.45 12.34 2.58
CA LYS A 248 22.06 10.93 2.66
C LYS A 248 21.82 10.51 4.11
N PRO A 249 20.99 9.48 4.36
CA PRO A 249 20.83 8.94 5.70
C PRO A 249 22.16 8.41 6.23
N VAL A 250 22.55 8.85 7.44
CA VAL A 250 23.70 8.29 8.16
C VAL A 250 23.39 6.84 8.47
N LYS A 251 24.36 5.96 8.24
CA LYS A 251 24.24 4.53 8.50
C LYS A 251 25.25 4.11 9.56
N THR A 252 24.86 3.15 10.38
CA THR A 252 25.72 2.48 11.35
C THR A 252 25.68 0.97 11.15
N LYS A 253 26.73 0.29 11.59
CA LYS A 253 26.78 -1.17 11.58
C LYS A 253 26.02 -1.70 12.79
N VAL A 254 25.04 -2.57 12.55
CA VAL A 254 24.33 -3.30 13.62
C VAL A 254 24.71 -4.77 13.60
N LEU A 255 24.61 -5.41 14.76
CA LEU A 255 24.82 -6.85 14.85
C LEU A 255 23.54 -7.56 14.43
N MET A 256 23.65 -8.55 13.55
CA MET A 256 22.51 -9.42 13.25
C MET A 256 22.05 -10.18 14.49
N ALA A 257 20.75 -10.46 14.55
CA ALA A 257 20.16 -11.41 15.48
C ALA A 257 20.84 -12.78 15.35
N PRO A 258 20.86 -13.59 16.43
CA PRO A 258 21.38 -14.96 16.34
C PRO A 258 20.54 -15.81 15.38
N GLY A 259 21.20 -16.79 14.77
CA GLY A 259 20.52 -17.90 14.07
C GLY A 259 19.84 -18.84 15.05
N CYS A 260 19.28 -19.92 14.53
CA CYS A 260 18.66 -21.00 15.32
C CYS A 260 19.21 -22.34 14.83
N LEU A 261 19.78 -23.14 15.73
CA LEU A 261 20.23 -24.50 15.45
C LEU A 261 19.04 -25.47 15.37
N HIS A 262 19.29 -26.69 14.91
CA HIS A 262 18.25 -27.72 14.78
C HIS A 262 17.58 -28.11 16.11
N ASP A 263 18.28 -27.95 17.23
CA ASP A 263 17.77 -28.19 18.57
C ASP A 263 17.00 -27.00 19.16
N GLY A 264 16.83 -25.92 18.39
CA GLY A 264 16.16 -24.68 18.80
C GLY A 264 17.05 -23.72 19.58
N THR A 265 18.32 -24.06 19.82
CA THR A 265 19.21 -23.16 20.56
C THR A 265 19.69 -21.99 19.67
N PRO A 266 19.84 -20.78 20.23
CA PRO A 266 20.35 -19.65 19.47
C PRO A 266 21.78 -19.89 19.00
N GLN A 267 22.05 -19.66 17.72
CA GLN A 267 23.39 -19.70 17.13
C GLN A 267 23.97 -18.27 17.06
N PRO A 268 24.92 -17.87 17.93
CA PRO A 268 25.49 -16.54 17.87
C PRO A 268 26.33 -16.39 16.61
N LEU A 269 26.05 -15.37 15.80
CA LEU A 269 26.82 -15.09 14.57
C LEU A 269 28.09 -14.25 14.82
N TYR A 270 28.22 -13.76 16.04
CA TYR A 270 29.34 -12.97 16.52
C TYR A 270 29.99 -13.69 17.70
N PHE A 271 31.30 -13.51 17.88
CA PHE A 271 31.98 -14.08 19.04
C PHE A 271 31.49 -13.41 20.32
N LEU A 272 31.15 -14.22 21.31
CA LEU A 272 30.65 -13.76 22.60
C LEU A 272 31.77 -13.16 23.47
N ALA A 273 31.37 -12.48 24.54
CA ALA A 273 32.30 -11.96 25.54
C ALA A 273 33.18 -13.10 26.11
N GLY A 274 34.48 -12.82 26.27
CA GLY A 274 35.47 -13.82 26.70
C GLY A 274 36.28 -14.46 25.56
N HIS A 275 35.86 -14.29 24.29
CA HIS A 275 36.66 -14.69 23.14
C HIS A 275 37.70 -13.61 22.76
N LEU A 276 38.87 -14.02 22.23
CA LEU A 276 39.91 -13.08 21.76
C LEU A 276 39.40 -12.10 20.68
N GLN A 277 38.40 -12.54 19.92
CA GLN A 277 37.74 -11.76 18.86
C GLN A 277 36.31 -11.36 19.23
N ALA A 278 36.01 -11.19 20.52
CA ALA A 278 34.67 -10.80 20.98
C ALA A 278 34.08 -9.63 20.17
N GLY A 279 32.82 -9.76 19.75
CA GLY A 279 32.10 -8.80 18.92
C GLY A 279 32.41 -8.86 17.42
N TRP A 280 33.41 -9.63 16.99
CA TRP A 280 33.63 -9.85 15.55
C TRP A 280 32.57 -10.79 15.01
N PHE A 281 32.16 -10.56 13.77
CA PHE A 281 31.39 -11.54 13.03
C PHE A 281 32.26 -12.78 12.81
N LYS A 282 31.70 -13.97 13.05
CA LYS A 282 32.44 -15.26 12.97
C LYS A 282 32.88 -15.63 11.55
N GLY A 283 32.16 -15.15 10.53
CA GLY A 283 32.36 -15.61 9.16
C GLY A 283 31.53 -16.85 8.84
N MET A 284 31.00 -16.92 7.62
CA MET A 284 30.13 -18.03 7.21
C MET A 284 30.80 -19.41 7.36
N SER A 285 32.12 -19.52 7.15
CA SER A 285 32.79 -20.83 7.22
C SER A 285 32.74 -21.44 8.61
N GLN A 286 32.84 -20.61 9.66
CA GLN A 286 32.73 -21.08 11.04
C GLN A 286 31.27 -21.32 11.42
N ILE A 287 30.37 -20.40 11.05
CA ILE A 287 28.93 -20.53 11.35
C ILE A 287 28.36 -21.83 10.76
N LEU A 288 28.80 -22.25 9.57
CA LEU A 288 28.33 -23.49 8.94
C LEU A 288 28.92 -24.77 9.56
N GLN A 289 29.97 -24.66 10.38
CA GLN A 289 30.56 -25.81 11.10
C GLN A 289 29.92 -26.03 12.47
N GLU A 290 29.32 -24.99 13.04
CA GLU A 290 28.60 -24.99 14.32
C GLU A 290 27.17 -25.54 14.15
#